data_AF-A0AAD7ZNI0-F1
#
_entry.id   AF-A0AAD7ZNI0-F1
#
_cell.length_a   1.000
_cell.length_b   1.000
_cell.length_c   1.000
_cell.angle_alpha   90.00
_cell.angle_beta   90.00
_cell.angle_gamma   90.00
#
_symmetry.space_group_name_H-M   'P 1'
#
loop_
_entity.id
_entity.type
_entity.pdbx_description
1 polymer ?
#
loop_
_entity_poly.entity_id
_entity_poly.type
_entity_poly.pdbx_seq_one_letter_code
_entity_poly.pdbx_strand_id
1 'polypeptide(L)'
;MTSSSWTMIWDYIVFLAFIIGCSAIPLYSKFWGPKERSKADYVFATGSVSIAAMMMSIARGTLGVRSFLGYPSELYYRGSAMWETLWGMICAYPIVIFIFVPVYYNLGITSVYQ
;
A
#
# COMPACT_ATOMS: atom_id res chain seq x y z
N MET A 1 -12.12 28.50 -27.21
CA MET A 1 -12.82 27.40 -26.51
C MET A 1 -12.79 26.11 -27.36
N THR A 2 -11.61 25.66 -27.81
CA THR A 2 -11.45 24.45 -28.66
C THR A 2 -10.22 23.61 -28.30
N SER A 3 -9.36 24.09 -27.40
CA SER A 3 -8.19 23.35 -26.90
C SER A 3 -8.53 22.27 -25.86
N SER A 4 -9.74 22.30 -25.29
CA SER A 4 -10.14 21.37 -24.22
C SER A 4 -10.48 19.97 -24.72
N SER A 5 -11.01 19.81 -25.94
CA SER A 5 -11.45 18.49 -26.42
C SER A 5 -10.27 17.55 -26.68
N TRP A 6 -9.19 18.11 -27.24
CA TRP A 6 -7.96 17.36 -27.54
C TRP A 6 -7.20 16.94 -26.28
N THR A 7 -7.16 17.79 -25.24
CA THR A 7 -6.53 17.42 -23.97
C THR A 7 -7.31 16.33 -23.25
N MET A 8 -8.65 16.39 -23.26
CA MET A 8 -9.48 15.35 -22.65
C MET A 8 -9.30 13.99 -23.34
N ILE A 9 -9.21 13.97 -24.68
CA ILE A 9 -8.93 12.73 -25.43
C ILE A 9 -7.58 12.15 -25.02
N TRP A 10 -6.55 12.98 -24.88
CA TRP A 10 -5.23 12.55 -24.45
C TRP A 10 -5.23 12.01 -23.00
N ASP A 11 -5.95 12.66 -22.09
CA ASP A 11 -6.08 12.23 -20.69
C ASP A 11 -6.74 10.84 -20.60
N TYR A 12 -7.78 10.57 -21.40
CA TYR A 12 -8.41 9.26 -21.46
C TYR A 12 -7.48 8.18 -22.04
N ILE A 13 -6.69 8.51 -23.07
CA ILE A 13 -5.73 7.57 -23.66
C ILE A 13 -4.66 7.18 -22.63
N VAL A 14 -4.09 8.17 -21.93
CA VAL A 14 -3.07 7.93 -20.90
C VAL A 14 -3.67 7.14 -19.73
N PHE A 15 -4.89 7.47 -19.30
CA PHE A 15 -5.58 6.75 -18.23
C PHE A 15 -5.83 5.28 -18.60
N LEU A 16 -6.34 5.02 -19.81
CA LEU A 16 -6.59 3.66 -20.27
C LEU A 16 -5.29 2.87 -20.44
N ALA A 17 -4.25 3.48 -21.02
CA ALA A 17 -2.93 2.88 -21.14
C ALA A 17 -2.32 2.53 -19.77
N PHE A 18 -2.49 3.41 -18.78
CA PHE A 18 -2.03 3.20 -17.42
C PHE A 18 -2.76 2.03 -16.74
N ILE A 19 -4.10 1.97 -16.85
CA ILE A 19 -4.88 0.85 -16.34
C ILE A 19 -4.45 -0.47 -16.97
N ILE A 20 -4.31 -0.49 -18.30
CA ILE A 20 -3.89 -1.69 -19.03
C ILE A 20 -2.49 -2.10 -18.57
N GLY A 21 -1.54 -1.16 -18.45
CA GLY A 21 -0.19 -1.44 -17.96
C GLY A 21 -0.16 -1.98 -16.53
N CYS A 22 -0.88 -1.35 -15.60
CA CYS A 22 -0.97 -1.80 -14.22
C CYS A 22 -1.67 -3.15 -14.06
N SER A 23 -2.63 -3.48 -14.93
CA SER A 23 -3.34 -4.77 -14.94
C SER A 23 -2.53 -5.86 -15.65
N ALA A 24 -1.74 -5.50 -16.67
CA ALA A 24 -0.93 -6.43 -17.44
C ALA A 24 0.17 -7.11 -16.59
N ILE A 25 0.78 -6.39 -15.64
CA ILE A 25 1.83 -6.93 -14.75
C ILE A 25 1.31 -8.11 -13.90
N PRO A 26 0.22 -7.98 -13.10
CA PRO A 26 -0.32 -9.10 -12.34
C PRO A 26 -0.93 -10.18 -13.23
N LEU A 27 -1.50 -9.84 -14.39
CA LEU A 27 -1.99 -10.84 -15.35
C LEU A 27 -0.85 -11.66 -15.95
N TYR A 28 0.25 -11.03 -16.38
CA TYR A 28 1.43 -11.72 -16.91
C TYR A 28 2.07 -12.61 -15.85
N SER A 29 2.20 -12.12 -14.61
CA SER A 29 2.67 -12.92 -13.47
C SER A 29 1.77 -14.12 -13.19
N LYS A 30 0.45 -14.01 -13.38
CA LYS A 30 -0.50 -15.13 -13.20
C LYS A 30 -0.42 -16.17 -14.32
N PHE A 31 -0.16 -15.75 -15.57
CA PHE A 31 -0.11 -16.66 -16.74
C PHE A 31 1.27 -17.30 -16.97
N TRP A 32 2.36 -16.57 -16.71
CA TRP A 32 3.75 -17.01 -16.97
C TRP A 32 4.61 -17.16 -15.72
N GLY A 33 4.14 -16.75 -14.54
CA GLY A 33 4.84 -16.98 -13.29
C GLY A 33 4.88 -18.46 -12.89
N PRO A 34 5.85 -18.88 -12.06
CA PRO A 34 5.85 -20.21 -11.48
C PRO A 34 4.49 -20.45 -10.80
N LYS A 35 3.85 -21.58 -11.10
CA LYS A 35 2.62 -21.99 -10.39
C LYS A 35 2.97 -22.19 -8.92
N GLU A 36 2.76 -21.18 -8.09
CA GLU A 36 2.86 -21.21 -6.64
C GLU A 36 2.08 -22.42 -6.13
N ARG A 37 2.79 -23.47 -5.67
CA ARG A 37 2.22 -24.81 -5.46
C ARG A 37 1.43 -24.95 -4.16
N SER A 38 1.34 -23.93 -3.32
CA SER A 38 0.56 -24.01 -2.09
C SER A 38 0.19 -22.62 -1.57
N LYS A 39 -1.03 -22.49 -1.01
CA LYS A 39 -1.45 -21.29 -0.27
C LYS A 39 -0.54 -20.99 0.92
N ALA A 40 0.21 -21.99 1.38
CA ALA A 40 1.22 -21.82 2.40
C ALA A 40 2.43 -21.02 1.88
N ASP A 41 2.90 -21.20 0.65
CA ASP A 41 4.10 -20.48 0.15
C ASP A 41 3.83 -18.99 -0.13
N TYR A 42 2.59 -18.67 -0.55
CA TYR A 42 2.16 -17.29 -0.77
C TYR A 42 1.98 -16.50 0.54
N VAL A 43 1.58 -17.18 1.63
CA VAL A 43 1.38 -16.58 2.95
C VAL A 43 2.65 -16.64 3.81
N PHE A 44 3.39 -17.74 3.68
CA PHE A 44 4.66 -18.05 4.34
C PHE A 44 5.80 -17.98 3.33
N ALA A 45 5.97 -16.86 2.63
CA ALA A 45 7.25 -16.56 1.98
C ALA A 45 8.32 -16.25 3.07
N THR A 46 8.43 -17.18 4.03
CA THR A 46 9.16 -17.20 5.28
C THR A 46 10.60 -17.52 4.92
N GLY A 47 11.30 -16.49 4.45
CA GLY A 47 12.76 -16.51 4.36
C GLY A 47 13.34 -15.86 3.11
N SER A 48 12.59 -15.72 2.01
CA SER A 48 13.14 -15.25 0.73
C SER A 48 12.63 -13.88 0.28
N VAL A 49 11.58 -13.34 0.92
CA VAL A 49 11.14 -11.96 0.63
C VAL A 49 12.08 -11.00 1.33
N SER A 50 12.82 -10.22 0.54
CA SER A 50 13.68 -9.15 1.05
C SER A 50 12.90 -8.25 2.01
N ILE A 51 13.51 -7.93 3.15
CA ILE A 51 12.96 -6.97 4.13
C ILE A 51 12.52 -5.67 3.45
N ALA A 52 13.26 -5.21 2.43
CA ALA A 52 12.90 -4.04 1.65
C ALA A 52 11.59 -4.23 0.87
N ALA A 53 11.36 -5.41 0.28
CA ALA A 53 10.13 -5.72 -0.44
C ALA A 53 8.91 -5.81 0.52
N MET A 54 9.09 -6.35 1.72
CA MET A 54 8.05 -6.32 2.76
C MET A 54 7.72 -4.89 3.19
N MET A 55 8.72 -4.07 3.47
CA MET A 55 8.52 -2.66 3.83
C MET A 55 7.79 -1.89 2.71
N MET A 56 8.17 -2.09 1.45
CA MET A 56 7.49 -1.48 0.29
C MET A 56 6.03 -1.92 0.17
N SER A 57 5.72 -3.18 0.45
CA SER A 57 4.34 -3.68 0.42
C SER A 57 3.46 -3.04 1.51
N ILE A 58 3.98 -2.96 2.74
CA ILE A 58 3.30 -2.32 3.87
C ILE A 58 3.13 -0.81 3.63
N ALA A 59 4.17 -0.14 3.11
CA ALA A 59 4.12 1.26 2.73
C ALA A 59 3.04 1.52 1.68
N ARG A 60 2.92 0.66 0.67
CA ARG A 60 1.85 0.75 -0.33
C ARG A 60 0.46 0.63 0.30
N GLY A 61 0.28 -0.27 1.26
CA GLY A 61 -1.02 -0.46 1.94
C GLY A 61 -1.43 0.73 2.80
N THR A 62 -0.47 1.37 3.47
CA THR A 62 -0.69 2.51 4.37
C THR A 62 -0.84 3.85 3.62
N LEU A 63 -0.10 4.04 2.52
CA LEU A 63 -0.10 5.27 1.72
C LEU A 63 -1.20 5.33 0.65
N GLY A 64 -2.34 4.68 0.90
CA GLY A 64 -3.45 4.63 -0.05
C GLY A 64 -4.05 6.01 -0.38
N VAL A 65 -5.06 6.00 -1.27
CA VAL A 65 -5.78 7.20 -1.75
C VAL A 65 -6.23 8.14 -0.62
N ARG A 66 -6.53 7.58 0.56
CA ARG A 66 -6.94 8.34 1.74
C ARG A 66 -5.86 9.30 2.23
N SER A 67 -4.59 8.93 2.18
CA SER A 67 -3.50 9.82 2.59
C SER A 67 -3.37 10.98 1.60
N PHE A 68 -3.43 10.69 0.30
CA PHE A 68 -3.26 11.71 -0.73
C PHE A 68 -4.39 12.75 -0.79
N LEU A 69 -5.64 12.35 -0.56
CA LEU A 69 -6.79 13.26 -0.54
C LEU A 69 -7.10 13.78 0.88
N GLY A 70 -6.90 12.95 1.88
CA GLY A 70 -7.23 13.23 3.29
C GLY A 70 -6.27 14.22 3.94
N TYR A 71 -4.95 14.05 3.79
CA TYR A 71 -4.00 14.99 4.41
C TYR A 71 -4.15 16.44 3.92
N PRO A 72 -4.27 16.74 2.61
CA PRO A 72 -4.45 18.11 2.17
C PRO A 72 -5.83 18.68 2.49
N SER A 73 -6.89 17.87 2.45
CA SER A 73 -8.24 18.34 2.83
C SER A 73 -8.32 18.67 4.32
N GLU A 74 -7.79 17.80 5.17
CA GLU A 74 -7.76 18.02 6.61
C GLU A 74 -6.79 19.17 6.98
N LEU A 75 -5.68 19.34 6.23
CA LEU A 75 -4.80 20.51 6.35
C LEU A 75 -5.52 21.81 5.97
N TYR A 76 -6.37 21.79 4.94
CA TYR A 76 -7.16 22.95 4.52
C TYR A 76 -8.20 23.35 5.58
N TYR A 77 -8.85 22.38 6.22
CA TYR A 77 -9.88 22.65 7.23
C TYR A 77 -9.31 22.94 8.63
N ARG A 78 -8.21 22.30 9.04
CA ARG A 78 -7.68 22.38 10.42
C ARG A 78 -6.34 23.11 10.54
N GLY A 79 -5.71 23.47 9.44
CA GLY A 79 -4.45 24.21 9.42
C GLY A 79 -3.34 23.54 10.24
N SER A 80 -2.67 24.29 11.10
CA SER A 80 -1.54 23.83 11.92
C SER A 80 -1.91 22.81 13.01
N ALA A 81 -3.19 22.58 13.29
CA ALA A 81 -3.63 21.61 14.31
C ALA A 81 -3.34 20.14 13.93
N MET A 82 -2.94 19.87 12.69
CA MET A 82 -2.53 18.54 12.22
C MET A 82 -1.27 17.98 12.89
N TRP A 83 -0.51 18.83 13.60
CA TRP A 83 0.72 18.43 14.29
C TRP A 83 0.48 17.33 15.35
N GLU A 84 -0.71 17.27 15.94
CA GLU A 84 -1.11 16.25 16.92
C GLU A 84 -1.10 14.84 16.31
N THR A 85 -1.53 14.70 15.06
CA THR A 85 -1.54 13.41 14.33
C THR A 85 -0.11 12.92 14.09
N LEU A 86 0.82 13.84 13.83
CA LEU A 86 2.23 13.49 13.62
C LEU A 86 2.86 12.93 14.91
N TRP A 87 2.64 13.59 16.05
CA TRP A 87 3.08 13.06 17.35
C TRP A 87 2.43 11.74 17.70
N GLY A 88 1.12 11.60 17.44
CA GLY A 88 0.41 10.34 17.63
C GLY A 88 1.02 9.20 16.84
N MET A 89 1.37 9.42 15.56
CA MET A 89 2.05 8.42 14.74
C MET A 89 3.47 8.12 15.25
N ILE A 90 4.27 9.14 15.56
CA ILE A 90 5.64 8.97 16.07
C ILE A 90 5.65 8.15 17.36
N CYS A 91 4.69 8.34 18.25
CA CYS A 91 4.58 7.56 19.49
C CYS A 91 3.98 6.17 19.27
N ALA A 92 3.06 5.98 18.31
CA ALA A 92 2.43 4.69 18.05
C ALA A 92 3.42 3.67 17.42
N TYR A 93 4.28 4.09 16.50
CA TYR A 93 5.25 3.20 15.84
C TYR A 93 6.19 2.44 16.80
N PRO A 94 6.83 3.07 17.80
CA PRO A 94 7.67 2.35 18.76
C PRO A 94 6.86 1.42 19.66
N ILE A 95 5.62 1.78 20.02
CA ILE A 95 4.74 0.89 20.79
C ILE A 95 4.45 -0.38 19.98
N VAL A 96 4.15 -0.24 18.69
CA VAL A 96 3.89 -1.39 17.81
C VAL A 96 5.12 -2.29 17.66
N ILE A 97 6.32 -1.72 17.46
CA ILE A 97 7.53 -2.52 17.25
C ILE A 97 8.00 -3.25 18.51
N PHE A 98 7.87 -2.64 19.69
CA PHE A 98 8.38 -3.21 20.93
C PHE A 98 7.39 -4.09 21.68
N ILE A 99 6.08 -3.88 21.50
CA ILE A 99 5.05 -4.63 22.23
C ILE A 99 4.31 -5.59 21.29
N PHE A 100 3.77 -5.11 20.18
CA PHE A 100 2.92 -5.94 19.33
C PHE A 100 3.71 -6.94 18.48
N VAL A 101 4.80 -6.51 17.82
CA VAL A 101 5.62 -7.40 17.00
C VAL A 101 6.14 -8.63 17.76
N PRO A 102 6.76 -8.52 18.95
CA PRO A 102 7.24 -9.70 19.67
C PRO A 102 6.11 -10.59 20.19
N VAL A 103 4.95 -10.02 20.54
CA VAL A 103 3.78 -10.80 20.99
C VAL A 103 3.21 -11.64 19.84
N TYR A 104 3.01 -11.05 18.66
CA TYR A 104 2.53 -11.78 17.48
C TYR A 104 3.54 -12.82 16.98
N TYR A 105 4.84 -12.51 17.08
CA TYR A 105 5.89 -13.46 16.72
C TYR A 105 5.92 -14.68 17.67
N ASN A 106 5.70 -14.47 18.98
CA ASN A 106 5.68 -15.58 19.95
C ASN A 106 4.40 -16.42 19.88
N LEU A 107 3.25 -15.85 19.49
CA LEU A 107 1.99 -16.60 19.36
C LEU A 107 1.92 -17.47 18.09
N GLY A 108 2.76 -17.23 17.08
CA GLY A 108 2.78 -18.03 15.85
C GLY A 108 1.47 -18.00 15.04
N ILE A 109 0.58 -17.05 15.33
CA ILE A 109 -0.73 -16.92 14.70
C ILE A 109 -0.61 -16.28 13.32
N THR A 110 -1.29 -16.89 12.34
CA THR A 110 -1.23 -16.51 10.91
C THR A 110 -2.22 -15.41 10.53
N SER A 111 -3.11 -15.03 11.46
CA SER A 111 -4.13 -14.00 11.28
C SER A 111 -4.37 -13.30 12.62
N VAL A 112 -4.52 -11.97 12.61
CA VAL A 112 -4.83 -11.15 13.80
C VAL A 112 -6.16 -11.56 14.47
N TYR A 113 -7.02 -12.28 13.75
CA TYR A 113 -8.32 -12.74 14.23
C TYR A 113 -8.34 -14.19 14.76
N GLN A 114 -7.19 -14.89 14.79
CA GLN A 114 -7.08 -16.21 15.42
C GLN A 114 -6.60 -16.06 16.86
#